data_AF-A0A934S1Q4-F1
#
_entry.id   AF-A0A934S1Q4-F1
#
_cell.length_a   1.000
_cell.length_b   1.000
_cell.length_c   1.000
_cell.angle_alpha   90.00
_cell.angle_beta   90.00
_cell.angle_gamma   90.00
#
_symmetry.space_group_name_H-M   'P 1'
#
loop_
_entity.id
_entity.type
_entity.pdbx_description
1 polymer ?
#
loop_
_entity_poly.entity_id
_entity_poly.type
_entity_poly.pdbx_seq_one_letter_code
_entity_poly.pdbx_strand_id
1 'polypeptide(L)'
;MKIRKKGLLAITAATLVLGAWAFLGVYQDREFSDYYLFTKHKPSLKFYFYAPVGESEKKVEDLPELERKEELAFVEYIHEGRGYERKIYLFSL
;
A
#
# COMPACT_ATOMS: atom_id res chain seq x y z
N MET A 1 -35.69 -11.21 9.83
CA MET A 1 -35.07 -11.22 8.48
C MET A 1 -34.19 -12.47 8.34
N LYS A 2 -34.65 -13.52 7.64
CA LYS A 2 -33.85 -14.76 7.43
C LYS A 2 -32.83 -14.49 6.32
N ILE A 3 -31.62 -14.07 6.69
CA ILE A 3 -30.51 -13.94 5.74
C ILE A 3 -30.25 -15.33 5.14
N ARG A 4 -30.34 -15.45 3.81
CA ARG A 4 -30.07 -16.72 3.12
C ARG A 4 -28.58 -17.06 3.30
N LYS A 5 -28.25 -18.33 3.58
CA LYS A 5 -26.85 -18.78 3.81
C LYS A 5 -25.86 -18.31 2.73
N LYS A 6 -26.29 -18.25 1.47
CA LYS A 6 -25.49 -17.71 0.35
C LYS A 6 -25.19 -16.21 0.48
N GLY A 7 -26.15 -15.42 0.96
CA GLY A 7 -25.97 -13.99 1.22
C GLY A 7 -24.99 -13.74 2.36
N LEU A 8 -25.05 -14.56 3.43
CA LEU A 8 -24.08 -14.48 4.53
C LEU A 8 -22.66 -14.77 4.03
N LEU A 9 -22.47 -15.83 3.23
CA LEU A 9 -21.18 -16.18 2.65
C LEU A 9 -20.59 -15.03 1.80
N ALA A 10 -21.42 -14.41 0.96
CA ALA A 10 -21.00 -13.28 0.11
C ALA A 10 -20.56 -12.07 0.95
N ILE A 11 -21.31 -11.74 2.01
CA ILE A 11 -20.96 -10.63 2.91
C ILE A 11 -19.65 -10.92 3.64
N THR A 12 -19.46 -12.15 4.12
CA THR A 12 -18.20 -12.57 4.76
C THR A 12 -17.02 -12.46 3.80
N ALA A 13 -17.16 -12.97 2.58
CA ALA A 13 -16.11 -12.87 1.57
C ALA A 13 -15.77 -11.41 1.22
N ALA A 14 -16.78 -10.57 1.00
CA ALA A 14 -16.58 -9.15 0.73
C ALA A 14 -15.86 -8.44 1.90
N THR A 15 -16.24 -8.77 3.14
CA THR A 15 -15.59 -8.20 4.34
C THR A 15 -14.12 -8.60 4.42
N LEU A 16 -13.79 -9.86 4.13
CA LEU A 16 -12.40 -10.33 4.12
C LEU A 16 -11.58 -9.66 3.01
N VAL A 17 -12.14 -9.53 1.80
CA VAL A 17 -11.47 -8.88 0.67
C VAL A 17 -11.23 -7.40 0.96
N LEU A 18 -12.23 -6.69 1.49
CA LEU A 18 -12.09 -5.27 1.85
C LEU A 18 -11.10 -5.09 3.01
N GLY A 19 -11.11 -5.98 4.00
CA GLY A 19 -10.14 -5.99 5.08
C GLY A 19 -8.72 -6.21 4.56
N ALA A 20 -8.52 -7.21 3.71
CA ALA A 20 -7.23 -7.47 3.07
C ALA A 20 -6.77 -6.27 2.23
N TRP A 21 -7.64 -5.67 1.42
CA TRP A 21 -7.31 -4.47 0.64
C TRP A 21 -6.93 -3.28 1.51
N ALA A 22 -7.66 -3.07 2.61
CA ALA A 22 -7.42 -1.97 3.52
C ALA A 22 -6.06 -2.07 4.22
N PHE A 23 -5.59 -3.29 4.52
CA PHE A 23 -4.37 -3.52 5.30
C PHE A 23 -3.18 -4.09 4.52
N LEU A 24 -3.35 -4.54 3.28
CA LEU A 24 -2.26 -4.95 2.40
C LEU A 24 -2.00 -3.88 1.35
N GLY A 25 -0.73 -3.73 0.98
CA GLY A 25 -0.32 -2.89 -0.13
C GLY A 25 0.89 -3.49 -0.84
N VAL A 26 1.18 -2.99 -2.03
CA VAL A 26 2.38 -3.27 -2.78
C VAL A 26 3.20 -1.99 -2.86
N TYR A 27 4.51 -2.09 -2.64
CA TYR A 27 5.40 -0.97 -2.86
C TYR A 27 6.53 -1.35 -3.83
N GLN A 28 6.98 -0.37 -4.61
CA GLN A 28 8.18 -0.46 -5.44
C GLN A 28 9.37 0.11 -4.66
N ASP A 29 10.46 -0.64 -4.62
CA ASP A 29 11.70 -0.23 -3.97
C ASP A 29 12.34 0.99 -4.65
N ARG A 30 12.97 1.87 -3.86
CA ARG A 30 13.55 3.13 -4.35
C ARG A 30 14.77 2.88 -5.26
N GLU A 31 15.48 1.78 -5.06
CA GLU A 31 16.81 1.56 -5.65
C GLU A 31 16.78 0.53 -6.77
N PHE A 32 16.05 -0.59 -6.61
CA PHE A 32 16.16 -1.75 -7.51
C PHE A 32 14.91 -2.06 -8.34
N SER A 33 13.88 -1.20 -8.31
CA SER A 33 12.58 -1.46 -8.98
C SER A 33 11.92 -2.79 -8.59
N ASP A 34 12.30 -3.35 -7.44
CA ASP A 34 11.71 -4.55 -6.87
C ASP A 34 10.34 -4.27 -6.27
N TYR A 35 9.41 -5.21 -6.41
CA TYR A 35 8.08 -5.13 -5.86
C TYR A 35 7.94 -6.00 -4.61
N TYR A 36 7.36 -5.40 -3.57
CA TYR A 36 7.14 -6.05 -2.29
C TYR A 36 5.68 -5.91 -1.87
N LEU A 37 5.08 -7.01 -1.42
CA LEU A 37 3.84 -6.98 -0.66
C LEU A 37 4.18 -6.59 0.77
N PHE A 38 3.42 -5.69 1.38
CA PHE A 38 3.60 -5.33 2.78
C PHE A 38 2.26 -5.17 3.51
N THR A 39 2.32 -5.25 4.84
CA THR A 39 1.18 -4.93 5.70
C THR A 39 1.23 -3.46 6.10
N LYS A 40 0.16 -2.71 5.84
CA LYS A 40 -0.01 -1.31 6.26
C LYS A 40 -0.17 -1.25 7.79
N HIS A 41 0.32 -0.18 8.42
CA HIS A 41 0.16 0.01 9.86
C HIS A 41 -1.25 0.51 10.23
N LYS A 42 -1.98 1.09 9.27
CA LYS A 42 -3.36 1.57 9.40
C LYS A 42 -4.14 1.33 8.10
N PRO A 43 -5.49 1.30 8.12
CA PRO A 43 -6.27 1.01 6.92
C PRO A 43 -6.18 2.15 5.91
N SER A 44 -6.05 1.79 4.62
CA SER A 44 -6.07 2.73 3.50
C SER A 44 -6.61 2.08 2.23
N LEU A 45 -7.35 2.85 1.43
CA LEU A 45 -7.80 2.42 0.10
C LEU A 45 -6.67 2.41 -0.93
N LYS A 46 -5.56 3.11 -0.67
CA LYS A 46 -4.38 3.11 -1.54
C LYS A 46 -3.71 1.74 -1.48
N PHE A 47 -3.54 1.09 -2.63
CA PHE A 47 -2.94 -0.24 -2.70
C PHE A 47 -1.48 -0.21 -3.15
N TYR A 48 -1.15 0.66 -4.11
CA TYR A 48 0.20 0.81 -4.64
C TYR A 48 0.92 2.02 -4.05
N PHE A 49 2.19 1.87 -3.68
CA PHE A 49 3.04 2.90 -3.09
C PHE A 49 4.38 2.96 -3.85
N TYR A 50 4.80 4.15 -4.24
CA TYR A 50 6.11 4.38 -4.84
C TYR A 50 6.64 5.73 -4.35
N ALA A 51 7.95 5.93 -4.45
CA ALA A 51 8.63 7.16 -4.01
C ALA A 51 9.09 7.97 -5.24
N PRO A 52 8.32 8.96 -5.72
CA PRO A 52 8.74 9.84 -6.82
C PRO A 52 10.11 10.51 -6.63
N VAL A 53 10.52 10.79 -5.39
CA VAL A 53 11.85 11.35 -5.11
C VAL A 53 12.93 10.28 -5.29
N GLY A 54 12.64 9.02 -4.96
CA GLY A 54 13.63 7.93 -5.02
C GLY A 54 14.92 8.29 -4.28
N GLU A 55 16.08 8.05 -4.87
CA GLU A 55 17.39 8.46 -4.32
C GLU A 55 17.86 9.84 -4.85
N SER A 56 16.95 10.67 -5.39
CA SER A 56 17.31 11.98 -5.93
C SER A 56 17.42 13.07 -4.86
N GLU A 57 18.12 14.16 -5.18
CA GLU A 57 18.20 15.37 -4.34
C GLU A 57 16.93 16.25 -4.40
N LYS A 58 15.87 15.81 -5.10
CA LYS A 58 14.64 16.60 -5.22
C LYS A 58 13.98 16.73 -3.85
N LYS A 59 13.48 17.92 -3.56
CA LYS A 59 12.66 18.13 -2.36
C LYS A 59 11.21 17.79 -2.64
N VAL A 60 10.51 17.30 -1.62
CA VAL A 60 9.10 16.91 -1.71
C VAL A 60 8.20 18.10 -2.06
N GLU A 61 8.59 19.30 -1.65
CA GLU A 61 7.87 20.55 -1.91
C GLU A 61 7.90 20.95 -3.38
N ASP A 62 8.94 20.54 -4.12
CA ASP A 62 9.15 20.86 -5.52
C ASP A 62 8.38 19.91 -6.46
N LEU A 63 7.77 18.85 -5.92
CA LEU A 63 6.98 17.89 -6.69
C LEU A 63 5.59 18.46 -7.05
N PRO A 64 5.05 18.08 -8.22
CA PRO A 64 3.64 18.25 -8.53
C PRO A 64 2.76 17.67 -7.42
N GLU A 65 1.56 18.22 -7.23
CA GLU A 65 0.67 17.83 -6.11
C GLU A 65 0.43 16.32 -6.02
N LEU A 66 0.26 15.65 -7.16
CA LEU A 66 0.03 14.22 -7.21
C LEU A 66 1.26 13.43 -6.73
N GLU A 67 2.44 13.74 -7.27
CA GLU A 67 3.69 13.10 -6.88
C GLU A 67 4.02 13.38 -5.40
N ARG A 68 3.76 14.60 -4.94
CA ARG A 68 3.91 14.93 -3.52
C ARG A 68 3.04 14.04 -2.63
N LYS A 69 1.78 13.79 -3.01
CA LYS A 69 0.90 12.87 -2.27
C LYS A 69 1.42 11.43 -2.28
N GLU A 70 2.04 11.01 -3.38
CA GLU A 70 2.64 9.68 -3.52
C GLU A 70 3.87 9.51 -2.62
N GLU A 71 4.79 10.48 -2.63
CA GLU A 71 5.96 10.49 -1.76
C GLU A 71 5.56 10.51 -0.28
N LEU A 72 4.60 11.37 0.10
CA LEU A 72 4.11 11.45 1.48
C LEU A 72 3.47 10.13 1.93
N ALA A 73 2.67 9.50 1.06
CA ALA A 73 2.09 8.19 1.36
C ALA A 73 3.17 7.09 1.47
N PHE A 74 4.22 7.16 0.67
CA PHE A 74 5.34 6.23 0.76
C PHE A 74 6.09 6.39 2.08
N VAL A 75 6.45 7.63 2.44
CA VAL A 75 7.10 7.95 3.71
C VAL A 75 6.26 7.44 4.88
N GLU A 76 4.96 7.75 4.89
CA GLU A 76 4.06 7.37 5.96
C GLU A 76 3.91 5.84 6.10
N TYR A 77 3.66 5.11 5.01
CA TYR A 77 3.32 3.69 5.10
C TYR A 77 4.53 2.76 5.09
N ILE A 78 5.60 3.15 4.37
CA ILE A 78 6.77 2.29 4.16
C ILE A 78 7.88 2.65 5.15
N HIS A 79 8.21 3.93 5.30
CA HIS A 79 9.31 4.38 6.14
C HIS A 79 8.90 4.51 7.61
N GLU A 80 8.06 5.49 7.95
CA GLU A 80 7.61 5.78 9.32
C GLU A 80 6.74 4.65 9.86
N GLY A 81 5.82 4.15 9.03
CA GLY A 81 4.94 3.03 9.33
C GLY A 81 5.63 1.67 9.36
N ARG A 82 6.95 1.60 9.22
CA ARG A 82 7.76 0.38 9.24
C ARG A 82 7.24 -0.70 8.28
N GLY A 83 6.84 -0.30 7.07
CA GLY A 83 6.41 -1.21 6.02
C GLY A 83 7.54 -2.11 5.55
N TYR A 84 8.78 -1.62 5.57
CA TYR A 84 9.99 -2.40 5.23
C TYR A 84 10.20 -3.64 6.10
N GLU A 85 9.77 -3.60 7.37
CA GLU A 85 9.92 -4.71 8.32
C GLU A 85 8.83 -5.78 8.14
N ARG A 86 7.75 -5.44 7.43
CA ARG A 86 6.52 -6.25 7.31
C ARG A 86 6.24 -6.59 5.86
N LYS A 87 7.30 -6.91 5.11
CA LYS A 87 7.28 -7.12 3.67
C LYS A 87 7.58 -8.57 3.28
N ILE A 88 7.08 -8.94 2.10
CA ILE A 88 7.36 -10.19 1.40
C ILE A 88 7.73 -9.80 -0.03
N TYR A 89 8.88 -10.31 -0.52
CA TYR A 89 9.28 -10.11 -1.91
C TYR A 89 8.26 -10.72 -2.88
N LEU A 90 7.94 -10.00 -3.95
CA LEU A 90 7.07 -10.49 -5.02
C LEU A 90 7.88 -10.83 -6.27
N PHE A 91 8.40 -9.81 -6.95
CA PHE A 91 9.14 -9.93 -8.20
C PHE A 91 9.94 -8.66 -8.47
N SER A 92 10.84 -8.74 -9.45
CA SER A 92 11.60 -7.62 -10.01
C SER A 92 11.16 -7.41 -11.47
N LEU A 93 11.23 -6.18 -11.98
CA LEU A 93 10.94 -5.85 -13.40
C LEU A 93 12.21 -5.56 -14.19
#